data_AF-A0ABD2NL41-F1
#
_entry.id   AF-A0ABD2NL41-F1
#
_cell.length_a   1.000
_cell.length_b   1.000
_cell.length_c   1.000
_cell.angle_alpha   90.00
_cell.angle_beta   90.00
_cell.angle_gamma   90.00
#
_symmetry.space_group_name_H-M   'P 1'
#
loop_
_entity.id
_entity.type
_entity.pdbx_description
1 polymer ?
#
loop_
_entity_poly.entity_id
_entity_poly.type
_entity_poly.pdbx_seq_one_letter_code
_entity_poly.pdbx_strand_id
1 'polypeptide(L)'
;MSQICQTCTSAIKQKTASVRCSGACGLAFHANGTCADINKDQLAMINKLPGGNWTWICMKCRGGGAAPPSSRKRQGSVSVVEDATQNSTTPNNNAFVALKNEIKLLRESVTFCSDKVSDFEALLVDFKDYMKVTDKLVSENKSQVADLNSRLNTIEQYSRSNNLEIQGVTEKNNENLLNVVCTIAQHLDFNISESMIDYVHRVPTRKENGTKNIIVRFQNRRTKEDMLAAAKTKRLLGNGRSPGLQVDGLSNSLFINEHLTSTNKLLYIEARSVAKRKI
;
A
#
# COMPACT_ATOMS: atom_id res chain seq x y z
N MET A 1 18.43 -16.69 -44.02
CA MET A 1 19.56 -16.59 -43.06
C MET A 1 19.00 -16.76 -41.67
N SER A 2 19.45 -17.78 -40.94
CA SER A 2 19.06 -18.06 -39.56
C SER A 2 19.59 -16.95 -38.65
N GLN A 3 18.73 -16.33 -37.85
CA GLN A 3 19.19 -15.37 -36.84
C GLN A 3 19.87 -16.14 -35.71
N ILE A 4 21.00 -15.64 -35.19
CA ILE A 4 21.75 -16.28 -34.10
C ILE A 4 21.61 -15.41 -32.84
N CYS A 5 21.35 -16.04 -31.70
CA CYS A 5 21.28 -15.35 -30.42
C CYS A 5 22.68 -14.92 -29.99
N GLN A 6 22.89 -13.64 -29.67
CA GLN A 6 24.21 -13.15 -29.27
C GLN A 6 24.67 -13.66 -27.90
N THR A 7 23.75 -14.01 -26.99
CA THR A 7 24.10 -14.49 -25.65
C THR A 7 24.53 -15.96 -25.65
N CYS A 8 23.75 -16.83 -26.30
CA CYS A 8 23.98 -18.28 -26.25
C CYS A 8 24.47 -18.88 -27.58
N THR A 9 24.78 -18.03 -28.56
CA THR A 9 25.33 -18.36 -29.90
C THR A 9 24.55 -19.42 -30.71
N SER A 10 23.35 -19.77 -30.25
CA SER A 10 22.48 -20.77 -30.87
C SER A 10 21.53 -20.11 -31.87
N ALA A 11 21.09 -20.88 -32.87
CA ALA A 11 20.15 -20.41 -33.88
C ALA A 11 18.76 -20.14 -33.28
N ILE A 12 18.21 -18.95 -33.54
CA ILE A 12 16.84 -18.56 -33.24
C ILE A 12 15.95 -19.21 -34.30
N LYS A 13 15.14 -20.19 -33.88
CA LYS A 13 14.19 -20.89 -34.74
C LYS A 13 12.99 -19.99 -35.02
N GLN A 14 12.31 -20.17 -36.16
CA GLN A 14 11.15 -19.34 -36.56
C GLN A 14 10.01 -19.31 -35.52
N LYS A 15 9.85 -20.36 -34.70
CA LYS A 15 8.81 -20.45 -33.65
C LYS A 15 9.28 -20.01 -32.26
N THR A 16 10.56 -19.67 -32.07
CA THR A 16 11.06 -19.22 -30.77
C THR A 16 10.90 -17.71 -30.63
N ALA A 17 10.32 -17.28 -29.51
CA ALA A 17 10.17 -15.86 -29.22
C ALA A 17 11.56 -15.21 -29.12
N SER A 18 11.72 -14.07 -29.80
CA SER A 18 12.99 -13.35 -29.86
C SER A 18 12.76 -11.85 -29.80
N VAL A 19 13.78 -11.13 -29.34
CA VAL A 19 13.79 -9.66 -29.24
C VAL A 19 15.05 -9.11 -29.86
N ARG A 20 14.96 -7.92 -30.47
CA ARG A 20 16.09 -7.22 -31.07
C ARG A 20 16.47 -6.02 -30.23
N CYS A 21 17.77 -5.85 -30.00
CA CYS A 21 18.28 -4.67 -29.30
C CYS A 21 18.09 -3.42 -30.16
N SER A 22 17.41 -2.41 -29.62
CA SER A 22 17.27 -1.07 -30.19
C SER A 22 18.48 -0.16 -29.93
N GLY A 23 19.49 -0.65 -29.20
CA GLY A 23 20.77 0.04 -29.00
C GLY A 23 21.75 -0.18 -30.15
N ALA A 24 22.99 0.31 -29.99
CA ALA A 24 24.01 0.34 -31.05
C ALA A 24 24.35 -1.02 -31.69
N CYS A 25 24.09 -2.15 -31.01
CA CYS A 25 24.44 -3.46 -31.55
C CYS A 25 23.41 -4.00 -32.56
N GLY A 26 22.12 -3.66 -32.46
CA GLY A 26 21.09 -4.18 -33.38
C GLY A 26 20.91 -5.71 -33.39
N LEU A 27 21.50 -6.42 -32.42
CA LEU A 27 21.59 -7.88 -32.38
C LEU A 27 20.30 -8.53 -31.84
N ALA A 28 20.10 -9.81 -32.17
CA ALA A 28 18.94 -10.60 -31.78
C ALA A 28 19.22 -11.54 -30.61
N PHE A 29 18.22 -11.76 -29.77
CA PHE A 29 18.30 -12.54 -28.53
C PHE A 29 17.06 -13.41 -28.36
N HIS A 30 17.20 -14.57 -27.71
CA HIS A 30 16.04 -15.35 -27.27
C HIS A 30 15.28 -14.61 -26.15
N ALA A 31 13.95 -14.60 -26.23
CA ALA A 31 13.09 -14.06 -25.19
C ALA A 31 12.90 -15.10 -24.07
N ASN A 32 13.95 -15.29 -23.28
CA ASN A 32 13.95 -16.09 -22.05
C ASN A 32 14.75 -15.37 -20.94
N GLY A 33 14.64 -15.87 -19.71
CA GLY A 33 15.33 -15.32 -18.54
C GLY A 33 16.86 -15.33 -18.64
N THR A 34 17.45 -16.21 -19.45
CA THR A 34 18.91 -16.37 -19.53
C THR A 34 19.56 -15.53 -20.63
N CYS A 35 18.86 -15.24 -21.73
CA CYS A 35 19.43 -14.54 -22.89
C CYS A 35 19.09 -13.06 -22.94
N ALA A 36 17.85 -12.70 -22.63
CA ALA A 36 17.33 -11.33 -22.75
C ALA A 36 16.64 -10.82 -21.47
N ASP A 37 16.54 -11.67 -20.45
CA ASP A 37 15.86 -11.40 -19.18
C ASP A 37 14.41 -10.91 -19.36
N ILE A 38 13.77 -11.39 -20.42
CA ILE A 38 12.36 -11.17 -20.74
C ILE A 38 11.79 -12.48 -21.24
N ASN A 39 10.77 -13.00 -20.57
CA ASN A 39 10.14 -14.24 -20.99
C ASN A 39 9.12 -14.00 -22.12
N LYS A 40 8.66 -15.10 -22.73
CA LYS A 40 7.74 -15.07 -23.87
C LYS A 40 6.40 -14.38 -23.54
N ASP A 41 5.88 -14.56 -22.33
CA ASP A 41 4.58 -14.03 -21.93
C ASP A 41 4.64 -12.53 -21.63
N GLN A 42 5.73 -12.08 -21.00
CA GLN A 42 6.05 -10.67 -20.79
C GLN A 42 6.18 -9.94 -22.14
N LEU A 43 6.90 -10.54 -23.09
CA LEU A 43 7.03 -9.98 -24.44
C LEU A 43 5.66 -9.89 -25.15
N ALA A 44 4.81 -10.91 -25.00
CA ALA A 44 3.47 -10.92 -25.57
C ALA A 44 2.54 -9.87 -24.96
N MET A 45 2.63 -9.62 -23.64
CA MET A 45 1.88 -8.54 -22.98
C MET A 45 2.34 -7.16 -23.42
N ILE A 46 3.65 -6.93 -23.48
CA ILE A 46 4.21 -5.63 -23.87
C ILE A 46 3.80 -5.25 -25.30
N ASN A 47 3.78 -6.23 -26.22
CA ASN A 47 3.34 -6.02 -27.60
C ASN A 47 1.84 -5.72 -27.74
N LYS A 48 1.02 -5.94 -26.70
CA LYS A 48 -0.44 -5.70 -26.71
C LYS A 48 -0.83 -4.33 -26.12
N LEU A 49 0.11 -3.55 -25.61
CA LEU A 49 -0.17 -2.24 -25.02
C LEU A 49 -0.51 -1.20 -26.12
N PRO A 50 -1.63 -0.46 -26.00
CA PRO A 50 -1.98 0.61 -26.93
C PRO A 50 -1.07 1.84 -26.72
N GLY A 51 -0.50 2.40 -27.81
CA GLY A 51 0.42 3.56 -27.76
C GLY A 51 1.88 3.24 -28.12
N GLY A 52 2.10 2.24 -28.99
CA GLY A 52 3.38 1.59 -29.23
C GLY A 52 4.55 2.49 -29.63
N ASN A 53 5.62 2.41 -28.84
CA ASN A 53 6.99 2.19 -29.31
C ASN A 53 7.86 1.77 -28.12
N TRP A 54 7.63 0.55 -27.63
CA TRP A 54 8.51 -0.03 -26.63
C TRP A 54 9.79 -0.53 -27.30
N THR A 55 10.94 0.00 -26.86
CA THR A 55 12.26 -0.39 -27.35
C THR A 55 13.01 -1.17 -26.29
N TRP A 56 13.49 -2.37 -26.63
CA TRP A 56 14.32 -3.18 -25.73
C TRP A 56 15.80 -2.95 -26.01
N ILE A 57 16.60 -2.74 -24.96
CA ILE A 57 18.05 -2.56 -25.05
C ILE A 57 18.73 -3.64 -24.23
N CYS A 58 19.70 -4.36 -24.82
CA CYS A 58 20.44 -5.43 -24.16
C CYS A 58 21.38 -4.87 -23.08
N MET A 59 21.81 -5.72 -22.14
CA MET A 59 22.66 -5.28 -21.02
C MET A 59 23.98 -4.61 -21.46
N LYS A 60 24.60 -5.10 -22.54
CA LYS A 60 25.82 -4.50 -23.09
C LYS A 60 25.59 -3.09 -23.63
N CYS A 61 24.42 -2.84 -24.23
CA CYS A 61 24.07 -1.51 -24.74
C CYS A 61 23.51 -0.59 -23.64
N ARG A 62 22.92 -1.12 -22.56
CA ARG A 62 22.50 -0.33 -21.38
C ARG A 62 23.67 0.18 -20.56
N GLY A 63 24.79 -0.55 -20.52
CA GLY A 63 25.97 -0.23 -19.71
C GLY A 63 26.98 0.74 -20.33
N GLY A 64 26.66 1.45 -21.43
CA GLY A 64 27.53 2.52 -21.97
C GLY A 64 28.83 2.06 -22.64
N GLY A 65 28.85 0.90 -23.31
CA GLY A 65 30.02 0.44 -24.07
C GLY A 65 30.00 0.87 -25.54
N ALA A 66 30.89 1.79 -25.91
CA ALA A 66 31.25 2.06 -27.31
C ALA A 66 31.71 0.79 -28.02
N ALA A 67 31.37 0.68 -29.31
CA ALA A 67 31.71 -0.44 -30.18
C ALA A 67 33.23 -0.61 -30.38
N PRO A 68 33.66 -1.79 -30.85
CA PRO A 68 34.69 -1.83 -31.88
C PRO A 68 34.14 -2.41 -33.21
N PRO A 69 34.76 -2.06 -34.35
CA PRO A 69 34.27 -2.32 -35.69
C PRO A 69 34.63 -3.73 -36.21
N SER A 70 34.10 -4.02 -37.41
CA SER A 70 34.12 -5.31 -38.08
C SER A 70 35.46 -5.69 -38.76
N SER A 71 35.67 -7.00 -38.86
CA SER A 71 36.35 -7.77 -39.93
C SER A 71 37.40 -7.10 -40.83
N ARG A 72 38.65 -7.60 -40.79
CA ARG A 72 39.48 -7.85 -41.99
C ARG A 72 40.58 -8.89 -41.75
N LYS A 73 40.62 -9.92 -42.60
CA LYS A 73 41.78 -10.82 -42.80
C LYS A 73 42.93 -10.01 -43.42
N ARG A 74 44.18 -10.25 -42.99
CA ARG A 74 45.32 -10.49 -43.90
C ARG A 74 46.58 -10.94 -43.14
N GLN A 75 47.23 -11.95 -43.71
CA GLN A 75 48.62 -12.34 -43.47
C GLN A 75 49.58 -11.21 -43.86
N GLY A 76 50.75 -11.16 -43.21
CA GLY A 76 51.85 -10.28 -43.60
C GLY A 76 52.95 -10.25 -42.56
N SER A 77 54.00 -11.02 -42.84
CA SER A 77 55.33 -11.03 -42.24
C SER A 77 55.98 -9.65 -42.09
N VAL A 78 56.70 -9.42 -40.98
CA VAL A 78 57.98 -8.69 -40.98
C VAL A 78 58.88 -9.23 -39.87
N SER A 79 60.08 -9.60 -40.27
CA SER A 79 61.26 -9.93 -39.47
C SER A 79 61.88 -8.70 -38.82
N VAL A 80 62.26 -8.79 -37.55
CA VAL A 80 63.41 -8.03 -37.01
C VAL A 80 64.24 -8.99 -36.17
N VAL A 81 65.50 -9.09 -36.57
CA VAL A 81 66.60 -9.82 -35.94
C VAL A 81 67.27 -8.94 -34.88
N GLU A 82 68.12 -9.58 -34.08
CA GLU A 82 69.03 -9.07 -33.04
C GLU A 82 68.44 -9.22 -31.62
N ASP A 83 69.08 -9.91 -30.68
CA ASP A 83 70.49 -10.28 -30.61
C ASP A 83 70.69 -11.52 -29.73
N ALA A 84 71.78 -12.22 -29.99
CA ALA A 84 72.18 -13.42 -29.28
C ALA A 84 72.69 -13.06 -27.88
N THR A 85 72.14 -13.69 -26.86
CA THR A 85 72.96 -14.09 -25.71
C THR A 85 72.48 -15.43 -25.21
N GLN A 86 73.30 -16.43 -25.48
CA GLN A 86 73.18 -17.75 -24.91
C GLN A 86 73.25 -17.62 -23.39
N ASN A 87 72.23 -18.11 -22.69
CA ASN A 87 72.49 -18.77 -21.42
C ASN A 87 71.50 -19.92 -21.22
N SER A 88 72.10 -21.10 -21.23
CA SER A 88 71.53 -22.37 -20.83
C SER A 88 70.93 -22.26 -19.43
N THR A 89 69.61 -22.34 -19.30
CA THR A 89 68.96 -22.84 -18.07
C THR A 89 67.53 -23.25 -18.38
N THR A 90 67.35 -24.58 -18.42
CA THR A 90 66.16 -25.40 -18.09
C THR A 90 64.73 -24.88 -18.36
N PRO A 91 63.76 -25.79 -18.65
CA PRO A 91 62.32 -25.45 -18.71
C PRO A 91 61.76 -24.71 -17.46
N ASN A 92 62.54 -24.64 -16.39
CA ASN A 92 62.25 -23.98 -15.12
C ASN A 92 62.23 -22.43 -15.21
N ASN A 93 63.02 -21.80 -16.08
CA ASN A 93 63.05 -20.33 -16.19
C ASN A 93 61.81 -19.76 -16.90
N ASN A 94 61.33 -20.42 -17.95
CA ASN A 94 60.09 -20.04 -18.63
C ASN A 94 58.87 -20.24 -17.74
N ALA A 95 58.85 -21.31 -16.94
CA ALA A 95 57.81 -21.53 -15.94
C ALA A 95 57.81 -20.43 -14.86
N PHE A 96 58.99 -19.99 -14.41
CA PHE A 96 59.11 -18.91 -13.43
C PHE A 96 58.62 -17.56 -13.97
N VAL A 97 58.90 -17.24 -15.24
CA VAL A 97 58.39 -16.03 -15.90
C VAL A 97 56.86 -16.10 -16.09
N ALA A 98 56.32 -17.26 -16.48
CA ALA A 98 54.87 -17.46 -16.59
C ALA A 98 54.17 -17.29 -15.24
N LEU A 99 54.70 -17.90 -14.18
CA LEU A 99 54.21 -17.75 -12.81
C LEU A 99 54.22 -16.27 -12.36
N LYS A 100 55.29 -15.53 -12.67
CA LYS A 100 55.40 -14.10 -12.34
C LYS A 100 54.30 -13.27 -13.02
N ASN A 101 53.95 -13.60 -14.27
CA ASN A 101 52.88 -12.92 -14.99
C ASN A 101 51.49 -13.26 -14.41
N GLU A 102 51.23 -14.52 -14.04
CA GLU A 102 50.00 -14.91 -13.36
C GLU A 102 49.87 -14.23 -11.99
N ILE A 103 50.95 -14.15 -11.21
CA ILE A 103 50.98 -13.42 -9.92
C ILE A 103 50.66 -11.94 -10.13
N LYS A 104 51.16 -11.33 -11.21
CA LYS A 104 50.84 -9.93 -11.54
C LYS A 104 49.34 -9.76 -11.85
N LEU A 105 48.77 -10.63 -12.68
CA LEU A 105 47.34 -10.61 -13.02
C LEU A 105 46.46 -10.86 -11.78
N LEU A 106 46.87 -11.78 -10.91
CA LEU A 106 46.21 -12.03 -9.63
C LEU A 106 46.22 -10.79 -8.73
N ARG A 107 47.36 -10.08 -8.66
CA ARG A 107 47.47 -8.84 -7.89
C ARG A 107 46.55 -7.74 -8.43
N GLU A 108 46.47 -7.61 -9.75
CA GLU A 108 45.54 -6.68 -10.42
C GLU A 108 44.07 -7.05 -10.14
N SER A 109 43.73 -8.34 -10.16
CA SER A 109 42.39 -8.83 -9.81
C SER A 109 42.04 -8.58 -8.34
N VAL A 110 42.97 -8.84 -7.41
CA VAL A 110 42.78 -8.61 -5.97
C VAL A 110 42.61 -7.12 -5.68
N THR A 111 43.40 -6.26 -6.31
CA THR A 111 43.25 -4.79 -6.15
C THR A 111 41.91 -4.31 -6.69
N PHE A 112 41.51 -4.76 -7.90
CA PHE A 112 40.18 -4.46 -8.44
C PHE A 112 39.04 -4.94 -7.53
N CYS A 113 39.11 -6.17 -7.03
CA CYS A 113 38.12 -6.70 -6.08
C CYS A 113 38.09 -5.91 -4.78
N SER A 114 39.25 -5.50 -4.26
CA SER A 114 39.33 -4.64 -3.07
C SER A 114 38.61 -3.31 -3.29
N ASP A 115 38.84 -2.66 -4.43
CA ASP A 115 38.17 -1.40 -4.78
C ASP A 115 36.65 -1.58 -4.87
N LYS A 116 36.19 -2.69 -5.47
CA LYS A 116 34.75 -3.02 -5.53
C LYS A 116 34.13 -3.34 -4.18
N VAL A 117 34.87 -3.95 -3.27
CA VAL A 117 34.41 -4.14 -1.89
C VAL A 117 34.25 -2.80 -1.20
N SER A 118 35.20 -1.88 -1.35
CA SER A 118 35.08 -0.52 -0.79
C SER A 118 33.92 0.28 -1.39
N ASP A 119 33.67 0.18 -2.69
CA ASP A 119 32.49 0.77 -3.34
C ASP A 119 31.18 0.23 -2.73
N PHE A 120 31.10 -1.08 -2.49
CA PHE A 120 29.92 -1.71 -1.87
C PHE A 120 29.75 -1.34 -0.40
N GLU A 121 30.85 -1.24 0.36
CA GLU A 121 30.82 -0.77 1.74
C GLU A 121 30.23 0.66 1.82
N ALA A 122 30.65 1.56 0.92
CA ALA A 122 30.09 2.90 0.83
C ALA A 122 28.58 2.88 0.52
N LEU A 123 28.15 2.07 -0.45
CA LEU A 123 26.73 1.94 -0.79
C LEU A 123 25.90 1.36 0.37
N LEU A 124 26.46 0.44 1.16
CA LEU A 124 25.79 -0.11 2.34
C LEU A 124 25.61 0.94 3.45
N VAL A 125 26.59 1.85 3.61
CA VAL A 125 26.45 2.99 4.52
C VAL A 125 25.32 3.90 4.05
N ASP A 126 25.29 4.26 2.76
CA ASP A 126 24.22 5.08 2.18
C ASP A 126 22.85 4.41 2.39
N PHE A 127 22.73 3.11 2.08
CA PHE A 127 21.48 2.37 2.25
C PHE A 127 21.02 2.34 3.70
N LYS A 128 21.94 2.16 4.65
CA LYS A 128 21.66 2.21 6.08
C LYS A 128 21.13 3.58 6.49
N ASP A 129 21.67 4.65 5.93
CA ASP A 129 21.20 6.01 6.24
C ASP A 129 19.84 6.30 5.59
N TYR A 130 19.59 5.84 4.36
CA TYR A 130 18.25 5.88 3.76
C TYR A 130 17.21 5.11 4.58
N MET A 131 17.56 3.94 5.12
CA MET A 131 16.67 3.18 5.99
C MET A 131 16.31 3.96 7.26
N LYS A 132 17.29 4.59 7.93
CA LYS A 132 17.02 5.41 9.12
C LYS A 132 16.08 6.57 8.83
N VAL A 133 16.30 7.28 7.72
CA VAL A 133 15.43 8.39 7.31
C VAL A 133 14.02 7.88 7.01
N THR A 134 13.91 6.74 6.32
CA THR A 134 12.63 6.11 6.01
C THR A 134 11.88 5.71 7.27
N ASP A 135 12.54 5.06 8.23
CA ASP A 135 11.92 4.66 9.51
C ASP A 135 11.43 5.88 10.30
N LYS A 136 12.23 6.95 10.33
CA LYS A 136 11.84 8.22 10.95
C LYS A 136 10.59 8.79 10.28
N LEU A 137 10.57 8.92 8.95
CA LEU A 137 9.42 9.43 8.22
C LEU A 137 8.17 8.55 8.40
N VAL A 138 8.32 7.22 8.42
CA VAL A 138 7.21 6.30 8.68
C VAL A 138 6.65 6.52 10.09
N SER A 139 7.51 6.71 11.09
CA SER A 139 7.08 6.97 12.47
C SER A 139 6.35 8.31 12.61
N GLU A 140 6.87 9.37 11.97
CA GLU A 140 6.27 10.71 11.97
C GLU A 140 4.92 10.71 11.25
N ASN A 141 4.85 10.09 10.08
CA ASN A 141 3.60 9.97 9.31
C ASN A 141 2.53 9.17 10.07
N LYS A 142 2.90 8.07 10.74
CA LYS A 142 1.96 7.31 11.59
C LYS A 142 1.41 8.18 12.72
N SER A 143 2.27 8.96 13.37
CA SER A 143 1.88 9.88 14.43
C SER A 143 0.92 10.96 13.92
N GLN A 144 1.24 11.58 12.78
CA GLN A 144 0.39 12.59 12.15
C GLN A 144 -0.96 12.02 11.72
N VAL A 145 -0.99 10.83 11.13
CA VAL A 145 -2.25 10.15 10.76
C VAL A 145 -3.09 9.86 12.00
N ALA A 146 -2.48 9.43 13.11
CA ALA A 146 -3.19 9.24 14.37
C ALA A 146 -3.78 10.55 14.92
N ASP A 147 -3.02 11.64 14.91
CA ASP A 147 -3.50 12.97 15.32
C ASP A 147 -4.66 13.46 14.44
N LEU A 148 -4.50 13.36 13.12
CA LEU A 148 -5.53 13.77 12.17
C LEU A 148 -6.82 12.96 12.35
N ASN A 149 -6.72 11.64 12.53
CA ASN A 149 -7.89 10.80 12.80
C ASN A 149 -8.57 11.17 14.12
N SER A 150 -7.80 11.49 15.16
CA SER A 150 -8.32 11.95 16.44
C SER A 150 -9.10 13.26 16.28
N ARG A 151 -8.50 14.25 15.61
CA ARG A 151 -9.13 15.56 15.33
C ARG A 151 -10.37 15.43 14.47
N LEU A 152 -10.32 14.57 13.44
CA LEU A 152 -11.47 14.24 12.60
C LEU A 152 -12.61 13.69 13.47
N ASN A 153 -12.34 12.69 14.30
CA ASN A 153 -13.32 12.11 15.21
C ASN A 153 -13.92 13.17 16.16
N THR A 154 -13.12 14.11 16.67
CA THR A 154 -13.62 15.22 17.50
C THR A 154 -14.57 16.13 16.71
N ILE A 155 -14.20 16.53 15.49
CA ILE A 155 -15.04 17.40 14.63
C ILE A 155 -16.35 16.69 14.25
N GLU A 156 -16.27 15.42 13.88
CA GLU A 156 -17.43 14.59 13.59
C GLU A 156 -18.34 14.40 14.82
N GLN A 157 -17.77 14.23 16.00
CA GLN A 157 -18.57 14.15 17.22
C GLN A 157 -19.25 15.48 17.52
N TYR A 158 -18.54 16.59 17.28
CA TYR A 158 -19.07 17.93 17.46
C TYR A 158 -20.23 18.21 16.49
N SER A 159 -20.15 17.79 15.23
CA SER A 159 -21.25 17.94 14.26
C SER A 159 -22.49 17.12 14.63
N ARG A 160 -22.31 16.06 15.44
CA ARG A 160 -23.39 15.23 16.01
C ARG A 160 -23.85 15.69 17.40
N SER A 161 -23.31 16.80 17.95
CA SER A 161 -23.59 17.23 19.33
C SER A 161 -25.06 17.58 19.60
N ASN A 162 -25.79 18.03 18.58
CA ASN A 162 -27.22 18.30 18.66
C ASN A 162 -28.09 17.11 18.21
N ASN A 163 -27.48 15.97 17.90
CA ASN A 163 -28.18 14.81 17.39
C ASN A 163 -28.51 13.84 18.54
N LEU A 164 -29.69 13.24 18.44
CA LEU A 164 -30.17 12.18 19.31
C LEU A 164 -30.44 10.93 18.47
N GLU A 165 -30.02 9.77 18.97
CA GLU A 165 -30.24 8.47 18.34
C GLU A 165 -31.34 7.72 19.08
N ILE A 166 -32.41 7.36 18.36
CA ILE A 166 -33.53 6.58 18.86
C ILE A 166 -33.48 5.20 18.21
N GLN A 167 -33.44 4.15 19.03
CA GLN A 167 -33.32 2.76 18.60
C GLN A 167 -34.55 1.95 19.00
N GLY A 168 -34.87 0.93 18.21
CA GLY A 168 -35.93 -0.03 18.51
C GLY A 168 -37.34 0.40 18.07
N VAL A 169 -37.48 1.50 17.33
CA VAL A 169 -38.78 1.95 16.80
C VAL A 169 -39.17 1.15 15.56
N THR A 170 -40.25 0.37 15.66
CA THR A 170 -40.78 -0.47 14.57
C THR A 170 -40.98 0.36 13.30
N GLU A 171 -40.54 -0.16 12.15
CA GLU A 171 -40.72 0.48 10.84
C GLU A 171 -42.18 0.34 10.39
N LYS A 172 -42.79 1.44 9.95
CA LYS A 172 -44.11 1.45 9.32
C LYS A 172 -44.01 2.05 7.92
N ASN A 173 -44.78 1.51 6.98
CA ASN A 173 -44.86 2.08 5.63
C ASN A 173 -45.45 3.50 5.70
N ASN A 174 -44.83 4.43 4.99
CA ASN A 174 -45.23 5.84 4.92
C ASN A 174 -45.37 6.52 6.31
N GLU A 175 -44.44 6.22 7.22
CA GLU A 175 -44.44 6.81 8.54
C GLU A 175 -44.03 8.29 8.54
N ASN A 176 -44.66 9.07 9.41
CA ASN A 176 -44.22 10.42 9.71
C ASN A 176 -43.30 10.39 10.94
N LEU A 177 -42.00 10.52 10.72
CA LEU A 177 -41.00 10.47 11.79
C LEU A 177 -41.12 11.63 12.79
N LEU A 178 -41.62 12.81 12.39
CA LEU A 178 -41.87 13.91 13.32
C LEU A 178 -42.96 13.51 14.31
N ASN A 179 -44.06 12.93 13.83
CA ASN A 179 -45.13 12.43 14.70
C ASN A 179 -44.62 11.37 15.67
N VAL A 180 -43.78 10.44 15.20
CA VAL A 180 -43.13 9.43 16.05
C VAL A 180 -42.32 10.08 17.17
N VAL A 181 -41.51 11.09 16.85
CA VAL A 181 -40.70 11.83 17.84
C VAL A 181 -41.61 12.58 18.82
N CYS A 182 -42.69 13.22 18.35
CA CYS A 182 -43.67 13.89 19.21
C CYS A 182 -44.37 12.91 20.16
N THR A 183 -44.78 11.73 19.70
CA THR A 183 -45.36 10.69 20.56
C THR A 183 -44.37 10.21 21.63
N ILE A 184 -43.10 10.04 21.27
CA ILE A 184 -42.05 9.69 22.24
C ILE A 184 -41.88 10.82 23.25
N ALA A 185 -41.82 12.08 22.81
CA ALA A 185 -41.69 13.23 23.69
C ALA A 185 -42.86 13.36 24.68
N GLN A 186 -44.09 13.16 24.21
CA GLN A 186 -45.29 13.11 25.07
C GLN A 186 -45.18 12.01 26.13
N HIS A 187 -44.73 10.81 25.77
CA HIS A 187 -44.51 9.72 26.72
C HIS A 187 -43.43 10.05 27.78
N LEU A 188 -42.49 10.92 27.42
CA LEU A 188 -41.44 11.41 28.31
C LEU A 188 -41.87 12.60 29.18
N ASP A 189 -43.13 13.05 29.08
CA ASP A 189 -43.62 14.31 29.65
C ASP A 189 -42.78 15.52 29.20
N PHE A 190 -42.23 15.46 27.98
CA PHE A 190 -41.41 16.50 27.37
C PHE A 190 -42.18 17.21 26.27
N ASN A 191 -42.38 18.51 26.42
CA ASN A 191 -43.06 19.30 25.40
C ASN A 191 -42.09 19.64 24.26
N ILE A 192 -42.41 19.16 23.06
CA ILE A 192 -41.63 19.41 21.85
C ILE A 192 -42.49 20.13 20.81
N SER A 193 -41.90 21.12 20.15
CA SER A 193 -42.50 21.78 18.98
C SER A 193 -41.70 21.41 17.74
N GLU A 194 -42.35 21.39 16.58
CA GLU A 194 -41.70 21.09 15.30
C GLU A 194 -40.55 22.07 15.01
N SER A 195 -40.69 23.34 15.39
CA SER A 195 -39.65 24.37 15.27
C SER A 195 -38.39 24.10 16.09
N MET A 196 -38.40 23.14 17.02
CA MET A 196 -37.19 22.75 17.77
C MET A 196 -36.37 21.68 17.04
N ILE A 197 -36.96 21.02 16.03
CA ILE A 197 -36.33 19.97 15.23
C ILE A 197 -35.82 20.61 13.94
N ASP A 198 -34.56 20.32 13.61
CA ASP A 198 -33.94 20.71 12.34
C ASP A 198 -34.27 19.68 11.26
N TYR A 199 -33.98 18.40 11.53
CA TYR A 199 -34.39 17.29 10.67
C TYR A 199 -34.52 15.98 11.45
N VAL A 200 -35.25 15.04 10.86
CA VAL A 200 -35.35 13.66 11.33
C VAL A 200 -35.28 12.68 10.15
N HIS A 201 -34.49 11.62 10.31
CA HIS A 201 -34.39 10.57 9.29
C HIS A 201 -34.01 9.23 9.90
N ARG A 202 -34.27 8.14 9.16
CA ARG A 202 -33.74 6.82 9.50
C ARG A 202 -32.34 6.62 8.92
N VAL A 203 -31.47 5.98 9.69
CA VAL A 203 -30.11 5.62 9.25
C VAL A 203 -30.10 4.17 8.78
N PRO A 204 -29.46 3.87 7.64
CA PRO A 204 -29.30 2.50 7.16
C PRO A 204 -28.65 1.61 8.21
N THR A 205 -29.16 0.39 8.33
CA THR A 205 -28.55 -0.65 9.17
C THR A 205 -27.82 -1.65 8.29
N ARG A 206 -26.74 -2.24 8.81
CA ARG A 206 -26.05 -3.36 8.15
C ARG A 206 -26.78 -4.70 8.33
N LYS A 207 -27.73 -4.77 9.25
CA LYS A 207 -28.50 -5.99 9.53
C LYS A 207 -29.65 -6.09 8.54
N GLU A 208 -29.72 -7.19 7.77
CA GLU A 208 -30.75 -7.39 6.73
C GLU A 208 -32.18 -7.24 7.26
N ASN A 209 -32.45 -7.70 8.49
CA ASN A 209 -33.74 -7.57 9.17
C ASN A 209 -33.66 -6.70 10.43
N GLY A 210 -32.68 -5.79 10.51
CA GLY A 210 -32.56 -4.90 11.65
C GLY A 210 -33.50 -3.71 11.53
N THR A 211 -34.13 -3.32 12.63
CA THR A 211 -34.84 -2.06 12.72
C THR A 211 -33.85 -0.90 12.52
N LYS A 212 -34.10 -0.03 11.54
CA LYS A 212 -33.29 1.16 11.30
C LYS A 212 -33.46 2.18 12.42
N ASN A 213 -32.37 2.75 12.89
CA ASN A 213 -32.39 3.77 13.95
C ASN A 213 -32.88 5.10 13.39
N ILE A 214 -33.52 5.91 14.22
CA ILE A 214 -33.93 7.27 13.89
C ILE A 214 -32.90 8.24 14.46
N ILE A 215 -32.42 9.17 13.64
CA ILE A 215 -31.63 10.31 14.08
C ILE A 215 -32.49 11.55 14.04
N VAL A 216 -32.56 12.25 15.17
CA VAL A 216 -33.22 13.55 15.29
C VAL A 216 -32.13 14.59 15.54
N ARG A 217 -32.07 15.63 14.72
CA ARG A 217 -31.24 16.80 14.98
C ARG A 217 -32.10 17.92 15.54
N PHE A 218 -31.67 18.47 16.67
CA PHE A 218 -32.31 19.62 17.29
C PHE A 218 -31.62 20.91 16.87
N GLN A 219 -32.37 22.01 16.83
CA GLN A 219 -31.78 23.34 16.62
C GLN A 219 -30.85 23.72 17.78
N ASN A 220 -31.24 23.36 19.01
CA ASN A 220 -30.53 23.71 20.24
C ASN A 220 -30.03 22.46 20.96
N ARG A 221 -28.75 22.48 21.37
CA ARG A 221 -28.16 21.41 22.19
C ARG A 221 -28.92 21.18 23.49
N ARG A 222 -29.34 22.27 24.15
CA ARG A 222 -30.07 22.21 25.42
C ARG A 222 -31.35 21.36 25.31
N THR A 223 -32.17 21.58 24.27
CA THR A 223 -33.38 20.79 24.02
C THR A 223 -33.09 19.30 23.89
N LYS A 224 -32.01 18.94 23.18
CA LYS A 224 -31.54 17.56 23.06
C LYS A 224 -31.13 16.97 24.40
N GLU A 225 -30.38 17.71 25.23
CA GLU A 225 -29.96 17.26 26.56
C GLU A 225 -31.16 17.10 27.51
N ASP A 226 -32.12 18.02 27.49
CA ASP A 226 -33.32 17.97 28.33
C ASP A 226 -34.19 16.75 27.99
N MET A 227 -34.40 16.47 26.69
CA MET A 227 -35.12 15.26 26.26
C MET A 227 -34.35 13.98 26.66
N LEU A 228 -33.02 13.97 26.51
CA LEU A 228 -32.20 12.82 26.92
C LEU A 228 -32.25 12.61 28.44
N ALA A 229 -32.27 13.68 29.23
CA ALA A 229 -32.42 13.61 30.69
C ALA A 229 -33.80 13.07 31.07
N ALA A 230 -34.88 13.57 30.46
CA ALA A 230 -36.24 13.07 30.66
C ALA A 230 -36.33 11.56 30.35
N ALA A 231 -35.72 11.11 29.25
CA ALA A 231 -35.62 9.70 28.88
C ALA A 231 -34.88 8.86 29.94
N LYS A 232 -33.76 9.35 30.47
CA LYS A 232 -33.01 8.67 31.54
C LYS A 232 -33.86 8.56 32.81
N THR A 233 -34.53 9.64 33.21
CA THR A 233 -35.40 9.67 34.41
C THR A 233 -36.57 8.71 34.27
N LYS A 234 -37.32 8.75 33.16
CA LYS A 234 -38.44 7.82 32.90
C LYS A 234 -37.99 6.36 32.91
N ARG A 235 -36.82 6.06 32.34
CA ARG A 235 -36.26 4.70 32.37
C ARG A 235 -35.95 4.22 33.79
N LEU A 236 -35.45 5.11 34.66
CA LEU A 236 -35.15 4.78 36.06
C LEU A 236 -36.43 4.60 36.91
N LEU A 237 -37.48 5.36 36.60
CA LEU A 237 -38.79 5.24 37.26
C LEU A 237 -39.60 4.03 36.79
N GLY A 238 -39.23 3.41 35.66
CA GLY A 238 -39.91 2.24 35.12
C GLY A 238 -39.74 0.99 36.00
N ASN A 239 -40.81 0.21 36.13
CA ASN A 239 -40.88 -1.00 36.94
C ASN A 239 -40.07 -2.16 36.33
N GLY A 240 -38.73 -2.10 36.38
CA GLY A 240 -37.76 -3.22 36.43
C GLY A 240 -37.80 -4.37 35.40
N ARG A 241 -38.76 -4.45 34.47
CA ARG A 241 -39.02 -5.63 33.63
C ARG A 241 -38.45 -5.53 32.21
N SER A 242 -38.15 -4.34 31.71
CA SER A 242 -37.50 -4.15 30.41
C SER A 242 -36.39 -3.10 30.48
N PRO A 243 -35.22 -3.32 29.86
CA PRO A 243 -34.13 -2.34 29.85
C PRO A 243 -34.45 -1.09 29.00
N GLY A 244 -35.48 -1.14 28.14
CA GLY A 244 -35.90 -0.04 27.27
C GLY A 244 -37.25 0.58 27.68
N LEU A 245 -37.54 1.76 27.12
CA LEU A 245 -38.82 2.46 27.24
C LEU A 245 -39.89 1.70 26.44
N GLN A 246 -41.07 1.53 27.03
CA GLN A 246 -42.23 0.95 26.36
C GLN A 246 -43.16 2.08 25.92
N VAL A 247 -43.33 2.24 24.61
CA VAL A 247 -44.22 3.26 24.04
C VAL A 247 -45.25 2.56 23.17
N ASP A 248 -46.49 2.61 23.60
CA ASP A 248 -47.62 1.92 22.96
C ASP A 248 -47.70 2.26 21.47
N GLY A 249 -47.82 1.23 20.65
CA GLY A 249 -47.92 1.36 19.20
C GLY A 249 -46.62 1.74 18.47
N LEU A 250 -45.50 1.96 19.18
CA LEU A 250 -44.18 2.23 18.59
C LEU A 250 -43.17 1.12 18.86
N SER A 251 -42.98 0.74 20.12
CA SER A 251 -41.99 -0.28 20.50
C SER A 251 -42.16 -0.77 21.94
N ASN A 252 -41.83 -2.04 22.14
CA ASN A 252 -41.75 -2.67 23.46
C ASN A 252 -40.41 -2.44 24.17
N SER A 253 -39.38 -1.95 23.45
CA SER A 253 -38.06 -1.70 24.03
C SER A 253 -37.31 -0.66 23.20
N LEU A 254 -37.59 0.60 23.50
CA LEU A 254 -37.02 1.77 22.87
C LEU A 254 -35.82 2.29 23.68
N PHE A 255 -34.76 2.69 22.99
CA PHE A 255 -33.59 3.30 23.61
C PHE A 255 -33.31 4.67 23.01
N ILE A 256 -33.11 5.66 23.87
CA ILE A 256 -32.73 7.02 23.50
C ILE A 256 -31.29 7.23 23.96
N ASN A 257 -30.41 7.52 23.01
CA ASN A 257 -28.98 7.69 23.24
C ASN A 257 -28.46 8.94 22.55
N GLU A 258 -27.25 9.35 22.93
CA GLU A 258 -26.50 10.32 22.16
C GLU A 258 -26.03 9.73 20.83
N HIS A 259 -26.00 10.55 19.78
CA HIS A 259 -25.47 10.13 18.49
C HIS A 259 -23.94 10.21 18.52
N LEU A 260 -23.30 9.07 18.80
CA LEU A 260 -21.84 8.94 18.85
C LEU A 260 -21.24 8.55 17.49
N THR A 261 -19.99 8.96 17.26
CA THR A 261 -19.17 8.42 16.17
C THR A 261 -18.97 6.92 16.34
N SER A 262 -18.60 6.21 15.27
CA SER A 262 -18.30 4.78 15.35
C SER A 262 -17.20 4.47 16.37
N THR A 263 -16.13 5.26 16.40
CA THR A 263 -15.02 5.12 17.35
C THR A 263 -15.50 5.32 18.79
N ASN A 264 -16.26 6.38 19.05
CA ASN A 264 -16.76 6.67 20.41
C ASN A 264 -17.80 5.63 20.86
N LYS A 265 -18.60 5.11 19.94
CA LYS A 265 -19.57 4.03 20.21
C LYS A 265 -18.86 2.73 20.59
N LEU A 266 -17.77 2.37 19.90
CA LEU A 266 -16.94 1.22 20.26
C LEU A 266 -16.30 1.41 21.65
N LEU A 267 -15.67 2.57 21.89
CA LEU A 267 -15.09 2.90 23.19
C LEU A 267 -16.12 2.79 24.33
N TYR A 268 -17.33 3.31 24.12
CA TYR A 268 -18.41 3.21 25.09
C TYR A 268 -18.83 1.76 25.38
N ILE A 269 -18.95 0.92 24.34
CA ILE A 269 -19.27 -0.50 24.49
C ILE A 269 -18.19 -1.22 25.29
N GLU A 270 -16.92 -1.03 24.92
CA GLU A 270 -15.77 -1.63 25.59
C GLU A 270 -15.68 -1.20 27.05
N ALA A 271 -15.75 0.11 27.34
CA ALA A 271 -15.71 0.65 28.69
C ALA A 271 -16.83 0.05 29.56
N ARG A 272 -18.05 -0.03 29.02
CA ARG A 272 -19.20 -0.63 29.72
C ARG A 272 -19.01 -2.13 29.94
N SER A 273 -18.42 -2.86 28.99
CA SER A 273 -18.12 -4.29 29.14
C SER A 273 -17.11 -4.56 30.25
N VAL A 274 -16.10 -3.70 30.41
CA VAL A 274 -15.11 -3.79 31.49
C VAL A 274 -15.76 -3.50 32.84
N ALA A 275 -16.57 -2.43 32.92
CA ALA A 275 -17.27 -2.06 34.14
C ALA A 275 -18.21 -3.18 34.63
N LYS A 276 -18.94 -3.82 33.71
CA LYS A 276 -19.81 -4.96 34.04
C LYS A 276 -19.08 -6.19 34.56
N ARG A 277 -17.83 -6.44 34.13
CA ARG A 277 -17.02 -7.58 34.59
C ARG A 277 -16.43 -7.38 35.99
N LYS A 278 -16.38 -6.14 36.47
CA LYS A 278 -15.83 -5.78 37.80
C LYS A 278 -16.88 -5.78 38.91
N ILE A 279 -18.16 -5.92 38.55
CA ILE A 279 -19.31 -6.05 39.45
C ILE A 279 -19.68 -7.53 39.49
#